data_AF-A0A089GFL2-F1
#
_entry.id   AF-A0A089GFL2-F1
#
_cell.length_a   1.000
_cell.length_b   1.000
_cell.length_c   1.000
_cell.angle_alpha   90.00
_cell.angle_beta   90.00
_cell.angle_gamma   90.00
#
_symmetry.space_group_name_H-M   'P 1'
#
loop_
_entity.id
_entity.type
_entity.pdbx_description
1 polymer ?
#
loop_
_entity_poly.entity_id
_entity_poly.type
_entity_poly.pdbx_seq_one_letter_code
_entity_poly.pdbx_strand_id
1 'polypeptide(L)' 'MNISLIFANELITRAFGNQGKLPWQFIKEDMQFFQKTTENSVVVMGLNTWRSLPKMKKLGRDFIVISSTITEH' A
#
# COMPACT_ATOMS: atom_id res chain seq x y z
N MET A 1 -1.62 18.25 -11.99
CA MET A 1 -1.68 16.94 -11.31
C MET A 1 -0.34 16.70 -10.64
N ASN A 2 -0.31 16.35 -9.35
CA ASN A 2 0.92 16.03 -8.62
C ASN A 2 0.95 14.53 -8.34
N ILE A 3 2.10 13.89 -8.52
CA ILE A 3 2.31 12.46 -8.27
C ILE A 3 3.36 12.33 -7.16
N SER A 4 2.98 11.67 -6.08
CA SER A 4 3.82 11.45 -4.91
C SER A 4 3.99 9.95 -4.64
N LEU A 5 5.13 9.57 -4.07
CA LEU A 5 5.43 8.21 -3.64
C LEU A 5 5.43 8.15 -2.11
N ILE A 6 4.83 7.10 -1.55
CA ILE A 6 4.86 6.77 -0.13
C ILE A 6 5.22 5.30 0.04
N PHE A 7 6.24 5.04 0.85
CA PHE A 7 6.69 3.69 1.21
C PHE A 7 7.49 3.73 2.50
N ALA A 8 7.55 2.60 3.20
CA ALA A 8 8.46 2.38 4.30
C ALA A 8 9.52 1.36 3.86
N ASN A 9 10.75 1.51 4.33
CA ASN A 9 11.85 0.61 3.99
C ASN A 9 12.80 0.42 5.19
N GLU A 10 13.48 -0.71 5.21
CA GLU A 10 14.60 -0.94 6.13
C GLU A 10 15.78 -0.03 5.74
N LEU A 11 16.53 0.46 6.72
CA LEU A 11 17.51 1.53 6.54
C LEU A 11 18.71 1.11 5.67
N ILE A 12 19.21 -0.12 5.84
CA ILE A 12 20.45 -0.60 5.22
C ILE A 12 20.17 -1.19 3.84
N THR A 13 19.32 -2.21 3.78
CA THR A 13 18.96 -2.99 2.59
C THR A 13 17.94 -2.31 1.70
N ARG A 14 17.23 -1.29 2.21
CA ARG A 14 16.08 -0.67 1.55
C ARG A 14 14.93 -1.65 1.26
N ALA A 15 14.91 -2.81 1.93
CA ALA A 15 13.83 -3.77 1.80
C ALA A 15 12.52 -3.17 2.27
N PHE A 16 11.47 -3.29 1.46
CA PHE A 16 10.11 -2.81 1.76
C PHE A 16 9.06 -3.94 1.67
N GLY A 17 9.48 -5.13 1.24
CA GLY A 17 8.62 -6.31 1.13
C GLY A 17 9.45 -7.59 1.09
N ASN A 18 8.93 -8.65 1.70
CA ASN A 18 9.47 -10.01 1.65
C ASN A 18 8.31 -11.00 1.55
N GLN A 19 8.30 -11.84 0.50
CA GLN A 19 7.26 -12.86 0.27
C GLN A 19 5.81 -12.35 0.41
N GLY A 20 5.52 -11.16 -0.12
CA GLY A 20 4.19 -10.55 -0.09
C GLY A 20 3.77 -9.96 1.27
N LYS A 21 4.70 -9.81 2.21
CA LYS A 21 4.49 -9.18 3.51
C LYS A 21 5.55 -8.10 3.76
N LEU A 22 5.34 -7.28 4.78
CA LEU A 22 6.37 -6.37 5.27
C LEU A 22 7.53 -7.17 5.90
N PRO A 23 8.79 -6.75 5.74
CA PRO A 23 9.94 -7.40 6.37
C PRO A 23 9.94 -7.30 7.91
N TRP A 24 9.16 -6.38 8.46
CA TRP A 24 8.93 -6.20 9.90
C TRP A 24 7.52 -6.66 10.31
N GLN A 25 7.32 -6.84 11.62
CA GLN A 25 5.99 -7.08 12.17
C GLN A 25 5.06 -5.90 11.90
N PHE A 26 3.75 -6.14 11.85
CA PHE A 26 2.78 -5.08 11.62
C PHE A 26 2.94 -3.92 12.63
N ILE A 27 3.20 -2.71 12.12
CA ILE A 27 3.32 -1.48 12.92
C ILE A 27 2.06 -0.66 12.67
N LYS A 28 1.27 -0.44 13.73
CA LYS A 28 -0.02 0.25 13.62
C LYS A 28 0.15 1.73 13.24
N GLU A 29 1.18 2.36 13.78
CA GLU A 29 1.51 3.77 13.61
C GLU A 29 1.91 4.08 12.15
N ASP A 30 2.66 3.17 11.51
CA ASP A 30 3.04 3.27 10.10
C ASP A 30 1.80 3.23 9.19
N MET A 31 0.86 2.33 9.47
CA MET A 31 -0.40 2.27 8.73
C MET A 31 -1.30 3.48 8.96
N GLN A 32 -1.33 4.03 10.18
CA GLN A 32 -2.04 5.28 10.46
C GLN A 32 -1.40 6.47 9.71
N PHE A 33 -0.07 6.53 9.65
CA PHE A 33 0.64 7.54 8.89
C PHE A 33 0.35 7.42 7.39
N PHE A 34 0.37 6.20 6.83
CA PHE A 34 -0.02 5.95 5.45
C PHE A 34 -1.46 6.40 5.17
N GLN A 35 -2.41 6.05 6.05
CA GLN A 35 -3.82 6.42 5.92
C GLN A 35 -4.03 7.94 5.92
N LYS A 36 -3.35 8.66 6.82
CA LYS A 36 -3.42 10.11 6.93
C LYS A 36 -2.73 10.81 5.76
N THR A 37 -1.56 10.35 5.35
CA THR A 37 -0.79 10.95 4.25
C THR A 37 -1.49 10.79 2.90
N THR A 38 -2.18 9.67 2.70
CA THR A 38 -2.95 9.40 1.48
C THR A 38 -4.42 9.83 1.57
N GLU A 39 -4.79 10.59 2.61
CA GLU A 39 -6.14 11.14 2.74
C GLU A 39 -6.45 12.08 1.56
N ASN A 40 -7.69 12.04 1.06
CA ASN A 40 -8.15 12.82 -0.10
C ASN A 40 -7.35 12.64 -1.40
N SER A 41 -6.59 11.53 -1.51
CA SER A 41 -5.80 11.19 -2.68
C SER A 41 -6.24 9.86 -3.26
N VAL A 42 -6.13 9.72 -4.58
CA VAL A 42 -6.25 8.42 -5.27
C VAL A 42 -5.00 7.61 -4.97
N VAL A 43 -5.18 6.38 -4.49
CA VAL A 43 -4.05 5.49 -4.16
C VAL A 43 -3.84 4.49 -5.28
N VAL A 44 -2.68 4.56 -5.92
CA VAL A 44 -2.27 3.63 -6.98
C VAL A 44 -1.32 2.59 -6.39
N MET A 45 -1.58 1.30 -6.63
CA MET A 45 -0.71 0.22 -6.14
C MET A 45 -0.76 -1.02 -7.04
N GLY A 46 0.19 -1.93 -6.88
CA GLY A 46 0.17 -3.23 -7.55
C GLY A 46 -0.80 -4.23 -6.92
N LEU A 47 -1.24 -5.22 -7.69
CA LEU A 47 -2.16 -6.29 -7.25
C LEU A 47 -1.70 -7.04 -6.00
N ASN A 48 -0.40 -7.34 -5.89
CA ASN A 48 0.14 -8.06 -4.74
C ASN A 48 0.04 -7.23 -3.45
N THR A 49 0.29 -5.92 -3.54
CA THR A 49 0.11 -4.99 -2.42
C THR A 49 -1.35 -4.97 -1.99
N TRP A 50 -2.28 -4.81 -2.95
CA TRP A 50 -3.72 -4.84 -2.69
C TRP A 50 -4.18 -6.11 -1.96
N ARG A 51 -3.71 -7.29 -2.39
CA ARG A 51 -4.03 -8.58 -1.76
C ARG A 51 -3.42 -8.75 -0.36
N SER A 52 -2.28 -8.13 -0.09
CA SER A 52 -1.58 -8.23 1.19
C SER A 52 -2.19 -7.34 2.28
N LEU A 53 -2.93 -6.29 1.89
CA LEU A 53 -3.51 -5.35 2.84
C LEU A 53 -4.66 -5.98 3.64
N PRO A 54 -4.81 -5.65 4.93
CA PRO A 54 -5.99 -6.04 5.69
C PRO A 54 -7.23 -5.47 5.00
N LYS A 55 -8.39 -6.14 5.08
CA LYS A 55 -9.62 -5.74 4.36
C LYS A 55 -9.95 -4.26 4.62
N MET A 56 -9.61 -3.40 3.65
CA MET A 56 -9.77 -1.95 3.70
C MET A 56 -11.21 -1.52 3.38
N LYS A 57 -12.21 -2.27 3.87
CA LYS A 57 -13.64 -2.21 3.49
C LYS A 57 -14.34 -0.86 3.77
N LYS A 58 -13.66 0.15 4.30
CA LYS A 58 -14.26 1.43 4.71
C LYS A 58 -13.38 2.66 4.48
N LEU A 59 -12.47 2.61 3.52
CA LEU A 59 -11.77 3.81 3.12
C LEU A 59 -12.58 4.47 2.01
N GLY A 60 -13.25 5.59 2.31
CA GLY A 60 -13.96 6.41 1.32
C GLY A 60 -13.01 7.14 0.36
N ARG A 61 -12.06 6.40 -0.24
CA ARG A 61 -11.06 6.89 -1.19
C ARG A 61 -10.90 5.87 -2.31
N ASP A 62 -10.50 6.37 -3.48
CA ASP A 62 -10.33 5.52 -4.65
C ASP A 62 -9.00 4.79 -4.64
N PHE A 63 -9.05 3.49 -4.95
CA PHE A 63 -7.90 2.63 -5.14
C PHE A 63 -7.81 2.21 -6.60
N ILE A 64 -6.70 2.51 -7.25
CA ILE A 64 -6.39 2.02 -8.59
C ILE A 64 -5.36 0.90 -8.46
N VAL A 65 -5.79 -0.32 -8.82
CA VAL A 65 -4.93 -1.50 -8.78
C VAL A 65 -4.36 -1.76 -10.16
N ILE A 66 -3.04 -1.77 -10.28
CA ILE A 66 -2.34 -2.09 -11.52
C ILE A 66 -1.99 -3.58 -11.52
N SER A 67 -2.36 -4.26 -12.61
CA SER A 67 -2.07 -5.66 -12.87
C SER A 67 -1.79 -5.87 -14.35
N SER A 68 -0.86 -6.77 -14.67
CA SER A 68 -0.66 -7.29 -16.03
C SER A 68 -1.62 -8.43 -16.38
N THR A 69 -2.38 -8.91 -15.41
CA THR A 69 -3.38 -9.98 -15.58
C THR A 69 -4.77 -9.45 -15.25
N ILE A 70 -5.73 -9.74 -16.12
CA ILE A 70 -7.13 -9.46 -15.85
C ILE A 70 -7.56 -10.46 -14.76
N THR A 71 -7.92 -9.94 -13.60
CA THR A 71 -8.52 -10.75 -12.53
C THR A 71 -9.93 -10.22 -12.33
N GLU A 72 -10.95 -11.01 -12.68
CA GLU A 72 -12.33 -10.68 -12.33
C GLU A 72 -12.48 -10.81 -10.80
N HIS A 73 -13.04 -9.79 -10.17
CA HIS A 73 -13.29 -9.73 -8.73
C HIS A 73 -14.79 -9.87 -8.44
#